data_AF-A0A948DJJ1-F1
#
_entry.id   AF-A0A948DJJ1-F1
#
_cell.length_a   1.000
_cell.length_b   1.000
_cell.length_c   1.000
_cell.angle_alpha   90.00
_cell.angle_beta   90.00
_cell.angle_gamma   90.00
#
_symmetry.space_group_name_H-M   'P 1'
#
loop_
_entity.id
_entity.type
_entity.pdbx_description
1 polymer ?
#
loop_
_entity_poly.entity_id
_entity_poly.type
_entity_poly.pdbx_seq_one_letter_code
_entity_poly.pdbx_strand_id
1 'polypeptide(L)'
;MLEIKKLRLFLREFESGNMRFADKSLLLKSAVELNPLEIFAHLDGVGGSRRSIAKFFDKIYPADKNKYFIELGVELPILLPAPEGENEFSINVPCNSGVREYFISNQHIRLDVGHGALDGSAARYYVMPGPKIREAIKEFDLSEKPYIVNLMKTFVTSVFEIRGESPETAFEENLEKILQYLLVDLNKILFAFRRLRSGYRGIIPPYIDLLILDKIIIAVWGKDARVNTSMAFSANTARVIEKPLRLSKQEYLDLKDINSDNWGKLNYKDILLQAGSWLDVGNWTQALLQSVFAIDICVSKFTTKMLIDLGVSKNKLDEHGKDMTFSHVLNIDFVAVCPENKKPSKDLLGKINSARKLRNNLAHGKVAEATIEEAHSAFNVVSEMIEFIEGLAAK
;
A
#
# COMPACT_ATOMS: atom_id res chain seq x y z
N MET A 1 -47.88 -5.69 -9.58
CA MET A 1 -47.78 -4.20 -9.58
C MET A 1 -47.09 -3.61 -8.34
N LEU A 2 -46.92 -4.38 -7.25
CA LEU A 2 -46.21 -3.94 -6.03
C LEU A 2 -44.67 -4.09 -6.09
N GLU A 3 -44.12 -4.87 -7.04
CA GLU A 3 -42.68 -5.14 -7.13
C GLU A 3 -41.90 -4.16 -8.03
N ILE A 4 -42.57 -3.48 -8.97
CA ILE A 4 -41.94 -2.47 -9.84
C ILE A 4 -41.70 -1.14 -9.06
N LYS A 5 -42.41 -0.92 -7.95
CA LYS A 5 -42.18 0.24 -7.06
C LYS A 5 -40.92 0.10 -6.20
N LYS A 6 -40.50 -1.13 -5.85
CA LYS A 6 -39.26 -1.36 -5.07
C LYS A 6 -37.99 -1.21 -5.92
N LEU A 7 -38.04 -1.60 -7.21
CA LEU A 7 -36.92 -1.41 -8.14
C LEU A 7 -36.71 0.07 -8.54
N ARG A 8 -37.78 0.87 -8.57
CA ARG A 8 -37.71 2.33 -8.80
C ARG A 8 -37.24 3.13 -7.59
N LEU A 9 -37.36 2.59 -6.37
CA LEU A 9 -36.76 3.19 -5.17
C LEU A 9 -35.24 3.01 -5.20
N PHE A 10 -34.78 1.80 -5.55
CA PHE A 10 -33.36 1.44 -5.68
C PHE A 10 -32.62 2.30 -6.73
N LEU A 11 -33.26 2.57 -7.88
CA LEU A 11 -32.66 3.43 -8.92
C LEU A 11 -32.72 4.94 -8.59
N ARG A 12 -33.67 5.40 -7.75
CA ARG A 12 -33.72 6.79 -7.27
C ARG A 12 -32.70 7.07 -6.15
N GLU A 13 -32.36 6.08 -5.35
CA GLU A 13 -31.28 6.17 -4.36
C GLU A 13 -29.90 6.15 -5.04
N PHE A 14 -29.80 5.54 -6.23
CA PHE A 14 -28.61 5.57 -7.09
C PHE A 14 -28.28 6.95 -7.66
N GLU A 15 -29.28 7.80 -7.93
CA GLU A 15 -29.10 9.15 -8.50
C GLU A 15 -28.98 10.27 -7.45
N SER A 16 -29.27 10.00 -6.15
CA SER A 16 -29.37 11.04 -5.10
C SER A 16 -28.17 11.14 -4.16
N GLY A 17 -27.06 10.43 -4.41
CA GLY A 17 -25.79 10.62 -3.69
C GLY A 17 -25.79 10.22 -2.20
N ASN A 18 -26.83 9.54 -1.71
CA ASN A 18 -26.99 9.15 -0.31
C ASN A 18 -26.85 7.63 -0.07
N MET A 19 -26.00 6.94 -0.84
CA MET A 19 -25.63 5.56 -0.53
C MET A 19 -24.56 5.55 0.56
N ARG A 20 -24.78 4.77 1.63
CA ARG A 20 -23.78 4.58 2.70
C ARG A 20 -22.57 3.87 2.12
N PHE A 21 -21.41 4.05 2.75
CA PHE A 21 -20.13 3.46 2.36
C PHE A 21 -20.19 1.96 1.98
N ALA A 22 -20.91 1.17 2.77
CA ALA A 22 -21.11 -0.25 2.50
C ALA A 22 -21.88 -0.51 1.20
N ASP A 23 -22.64 0.45 0.66
CA ASP A 23 -23.59 0.20 -0.42
C ASP A 23 -23.00 -0.07 -1.81
N LYS A 24 -21.71 0.23 -2.00
CA LYS A 24 -21.03 0.19 -3.30
C LYS A 24 -20.06 -0.98 -3.49
N SER A 25 -19.69 -1.67 -2.43
CA SER A 25 -18.77 -2.81 -2.47
C SER A 25 -19.53 -4.11 -2.14
N LEU A 26 -19.40 -5.13 -2.99
CA LEU A 26 -19.98 -6.43 -2.72
C LEU A 26 -19.23 -7.13 -1.58
N LEU A 27 -17.89 -7.06 -1.64
CA LEU A 27 -17.00 -7.69 -0.68
C LEU A 27 -17.13 -7.09 0.73
N LEU A 28 -17.54 -5.82 0.86
CA LEU A 28 -17.81 -5.19 2.15
C LEU A 28 -19.22 -5.45 2.69
N LYS A 29 -20.17 -5.86 1.86
CA LYS A 29 -21.56 -6.13 2.31
C LYS A 29 -21.76 -7.54 2.80
N SER A 30 -21.19 -8.49 2.10
CA SER A 30 -21.65 -9.88 2.14
C SER A 30 -20.64 -10.75 2.86
N ALA A 31 -21.13 -11.81 3.50
CA ALA A 31 -20.25 -12.92 3.82
C ALA A 31 -19.90 -13.63 2.52
N VAL A 32 -18.63 -13.55 2.13
CA VAL A 32 -18.14 -14.16 0.90
C VAL A 32 -17.48 -15.47 1.26
N GLU A 33 -18.11 -16.59 0.93
CA GLU A 33 -17.49 -17.92 1.02
C GLU A 33 -16.40 -18.05 -0.05
N LEU A 34 -15.23 -18.52 0.37
CA LEU A 34 -14.06 -18.73 -0.47
C LEU A 34 -13.54 -20.15 -0.27
N ASN A 35 -13.31 -20.84 -1.37
CA ASN A 35 -12.76 -22.19 -1.39
C ASN A 35 -11.27 -22.13 -1.77
N PRO A 36 -10.32 -22.31 -0.83
CA PRO A 36 -8.90 -22.35 -1.15
C PRO A 36 -8.50 -23.47 -2.12
N LEU A 37 -9.31 -24.52 -2.32
CA LEU A 37 -9.04 -25.54 -3.34
C LEU A 37 -9.43 -25.10 -4.77
N GLU A 38 -10.08 -23.94 -4.92
CA GLU A 38 -10.31 -23.27 -6.21
C GLU A 38 -9.23 -22.23 -6.51
N ILE A 39 -8.17 -22.16 -5.69
CA ILE A 39 -6.95 -21.37 -5.96
C ILE A 39 -6.29 -21.92 -7.24
N PHE A 40 -6.52 -21.26 -8.36
CA PHE A 40 -5.73 -21.41 -9.57
C PHE A 40 -5.31 -20.03 -10.07
N ALA A 41 -4.01 -19.78 -10.05
CA ALA A 41 -3.35 -18.99 -11.07
C ALA A 41 -1.91 -19.47 -11.17
N HIS A 42 -1.65 -20.26 -12.21
CA HIS A 42 -0.28 -20.42 -12.69
C HIS A 42 0.14 -19.10 -13.34
N LEU A 43 1.08 -18.40 -12.72
CA LEU A 43 1.95 -17.45 -13.44
C LEU A 43 3.18 -18.15 -14.05
N ASP A 44 3.34 -19.47 -13.84
CA ASP A 44 4.37 -20.28 -14.50
C ASP A 44 3.72 -21.41 -15.30
N GLY A 45 3.92 -21.45 -16.61
CA GLY A 45 3.20 -22.30 -17.57
C GLY A 45 3.43 -23.82 -17.49
N VAL A 46 3.20 -24.48 -16.34
CA VAL A 46 3.32 -25.95 -16.22
C VAL A 46 2.14 -26.60 -15.48
N GLY A 47 1.07 -26.85 -16.24
CA GLY A 47 0.22 -28.06 -16.16
C GLY A 47 -0.14 -28.64 -14.79
N GLY A 48 -1.02 -27.98 -14.04
CA GLY A 48 -1.83 -28.58 -12.97
C GLY A 48 -3.31 -28.70 -13.39
N SER A 49 -3.95 -29.84 -13.13
CA SER A 49 -5.26 -30.22 -13.67
C SER A 49 -6.38 -29.17 -13.44
N ARG A 50 -6.87 -28.60 -14.56
CA ARG A 50 -8.03 -27.71 -14.67
C ARG A 50 -9.31 -28.34 -14.09
N ARG A 51 -9.68 -28.03 -12.85
CA ARG A 51 -11.12 -27.90 -12.55
C ARG A 51 -11.50 -26.53 -13.13
N SER A 52 -12.16 -26.55 -14.30
CA SER A 52 -12.14 -25.41 -15.21
C SER A 52 -12.76 -24.16 -14.58
N ILE A 53 -11.98 -23.08 -14.54
CA ILE A 53 -12.40 -21.69 -14.35
C ILE A 53 -13.71 -21.41 -15.12
N ALA A 54 -13.92 -22.00 -16.30
CA ALA A 54 -15.19 -21.93 -17.05
C ALA A 54 -16.47 -22.13 -16.20
N LYS A 55 -16.51 -23.08 -15.25
CA LYS A 55 -17.73 -23.32 -14.42
C LYS A 55 -18.07 -22.16 -13.49
N PHE A 56 -17.08 -21.34 -13.14
CA PHE A 56 -17.25 -20.14 -12.32
C PHE A 56 -18.05 -19.06 -13.08
N PHE A 57 -17.89 -19.03 -14.40
CA PHE A 57 -18.45 -17.99 -15.26
C PHE A 57 -19.80 -18.34 -15.89
N ASP A 58 -20.23 -19.62 -15.83
CA ASP A 58 -21.48 -20.14 -16.42
C ASP A 58 -22.75 -19.37 -16.04
N LYS A 59 -22.74 -18.62 -14.94
CA LYS A 59 -23.89 -17.88 -14.43
C LYS A 59 -23.73 -16.35 -14.46
N ILE A 60 -22.66 -15.85 -15.08
CA ILE A 60 -22.40 -14.41 -15.19
C ILE A 60 -22.85 -13.91 -16.57
N TYR A 61 -23.88 -13.06 -16.57
CA TYR A 61 -24.39 -12.42 -17.79
C TYR A 61 -23.92 -10.98 -17.90
N PRO A 62 -23.58 -10.47 -19.10
CA PRO A 62 -23.10 -9.11 -19.28
C PRO A 62 -24.12 -8.06 -18.84
N ALA A 63 -23.66 -7.00 -18.19
CA ALA A 63 -24.51 -5.89 -17.75
C ALA A 63 -25.07 -5.09 -18.94
N ASP A 64 -24.21 -4.78 -19.90
CA ASP A 64 -24.56 -4.11 -21.17
C ASP A 64 -23.46 -4.38 -22.21
N LYS A 65 -23.78 -4.80 -23.44
CA LYS A 65 -22.85 -4.93 -24.58
C LYS A 65 -21.43 -5.38 -24.17
N ASN A 66 -21.31 -6.59 -23.63
CA ASN A 66 -20.03 -7.20 -23.24
C ASN A 66 -19.31 -6.53 -22.04
N LYS A 67 -20.04 -5.72 -21.26
CA LYS A 67 -19.56 -5.11 -20.02
C LYS A 67 -19.79 -6.02 -18.83
N TYR A 68 -18.74 -6.19 -18.03
CA TYR A 68 -18.78 -6.85 -16.73
C TYR A 68 -18.07 -5.98 -15.70
N PHE A 69 -18.15 -6.40 -14.45
CA PHE A 69 -17.50 -5.75 -13.34
C PHE A 69 -16.68 -6.77 -12.56
N ILE A 70 -15.51 -6.33 -12.10
CA ILE A 70 -14.63 -7.07 -11.22
C ILE A 70 -14.36 -6.22 -9.99
N GLU A 71 -14.57 -6.78 -8.80
CA GLU A 71 -14.11 -6.20 -7.54
C GLU A 71 -12.89 -6.96 -7.07
N LEU A 72 -11.81 -6.24 -6.84
CA LEU A 72 -10.66 -6.77 -6.14
C LEU A 72 -10.71 -6.30 -4.69
N GLY A 73 -10.54 -7.22 -3.76
CA GLY A 73 -10.36 -6.97 -2.33
C GLY A 73 -9.02 -7.53 -1.87
N VAL A 74 -8.28 -6.78 -1.08
CA VAL A 74 -6.99 -7.22 -0.52
C VAL A 74 -6.94 -6.95 0.96
N GLU A 75 -6.37 -7.87 1.71
CA GLU A 75 -5.93 -7.59 3.07
C GLU A 75 -4.55 -6.95 3.03
N LEU A 76 -4.44 -5.74 3.56
CA LEU A 76 -3.16 -5.09 3.76
C LEU A 76 -2.46 -5.68 4.98
N PRO A 77 -1.13 -5.79 4.96
CA PRO A 77 -0.35 -6.23 6.11
C PRO A 77 -0.26 -5.16 7.20
N ILE A 78 -1.13 -4.14 7.17
CA ILE A 78 -1.14 -3.02 8.11
C ILE A 78 -2.56 -2.62 8.43
N LEU A 79 -2.67 -1.87 9.51
CA LEU A 79 -3.90 -1.18 9.85
C LEU A 79 -3.79 0.30 9.44
N LEU A 80 -4.51 0.68 8.40
CA LEU A 80 -4.64 2.07 7.97
C LEU A 80 -5.38 2.88 9.06
N PRO A 81 -4.96 4.13 9.32
CA PRO A 81 -5.69 5.03 10.21
C PRO A 81 -7.16 5.19 9.80
N ALA A 82 -8.06 5.16 10.78
CA ALA A 82 -9.49 5.39 10.63
C ALA A 82 -9.78 6.90 10.67
N PRO A 83 -10.18 7.53 9.55
CA PRO A 83 -10.54 8.93 9.55
C PRO A 83 -11.73 9.19 10.48
N GLU A 84 -11.60 10.17 11.37
CA GLU A 84 -12.65 10.51 12.36
C GLU A 84 -13.05 9.33 13.29
N GLY A 85 -12.25 8.26 13.30
CA GLY A 85 -12.56 7.02 14.03
C GLY A 85 -13.55 6.08 13.34
N GLU A 86 -13.93 6.38 12.10
CA GLU A 86 -14.73 5.49 11.26
C GLU A 86 -13.85 4.36 10.71
N ASN A 87 -14.16 3.12 11.09
CA ASN A 87 -13.42 1.94 10.63
C ASN A 87 -13.75 1.55 9.18
N GLU A 88 -14.62 2.30 8.52
CA GLU A 88 -15.15 2.05 7.20
C GLU A 88 -15.25 3.38 6.44
N PHE A 89 -14.43 3.55 5.40
CA PHE A 89 -14.32 4.82 4.69
C PHE A 89 -13.77 4.65 3.28
N SER A 90 -14.13 5.58 2.38
CA SER A 90 -13.71 5.56 0.98
C SER A 90 -12.65 6.61 0.69
N ILE A 91 -11.68 6.27 -0.15
CA ILE A 91 -10.66 7.20 -0.65
C ILE A 91 -10.74 7.25 -2.18
N ASN A 92 -10.74 8.48 -2.71
CA ASN A 92 -10.65 8.74 -4.13
C ASN A 92 -9.18 8.87 -4.53
N VAL A 93 -8.70 7.99 -5.41
CA VAL A 93 -7.32 7.97 -5.89
C VAL A 93 -7.26 8.47 -7.34
N PRO A 94 -6.51 9.54 -7.62
CA PRO A 94 -6.26 9.98 -8.99
C PRO A 94 -5.51 8.92 -9.80
N CYS A 95 -5.98 8.64 -11.00
CA CYS A 95 -5.39 7.70 -11.94
C CYS A 95 -5.44 8.26 -13.37
N ASN A 96 -4.71 7.64 -14.30
CA ASN A 96 -4.61 8.14 -15.68
C ASN A 96 -5.97 8.22 -16.40
N SER A 97 -6.95 7.43 -15.95
CA SER A 97 -8.30 7.38 -16.51
C SER A 97 -9.34 8.19 -15.71
N GLY A 98 -8.92 9.01 -14.74
CA GLY A 98 -9.81 9.81 -13.89
C GLY A 98 -9.60 9.54 -12.41
N VAL A 99 -10.67 9.32 -11.67
CA VAL A 99 -10.63 9.05 -10.22
C VAL A 99 -11.17 7.66 -9.96
N ARG A 100 -10.45 6.87 -9.17
CA ARG A 100 -10.90 5.55 -8.71
C ARG A 100 -11.24 5.60 -7.23
N GLU A 101 -12.41 5.09 -6.88
CA GLU A 101 -12.88 5.00 -5.50
C GLU A 101 -12.40 3.66 -4.90
N TYR A 102 -11.66 3.74 -3.80
CA TYR A 102 -11.24 2.61 -2.98
C TYR A 102 -12.06 2.60 -1.70
N PHE A 103 -12.54 1.42 -1.31
CA PHE A 103 -13.28 1.21 -0.08
C PHE A 103 -12.40 0.52 0.95
N ILE A 104 -12.27 1.08 2.14
CA ILE A 104 -11.36 0.61 3.17
C ILE A 104 -12.16 0.22 4.42
N SER A 105 -11.87 -0.95 4.97
CA SER A 105 -12.43 -1.43 6.23
C SER A 105 -11.36 -1.98 7.18
N ASN A 106 -11.39 -1.50 8.42
CA ASN A 106 -10.58 -1.95 9.55
C ASN A 106 -11.32 -2.89 10.51
N GLN A 107 -12.53 -3.31 10.15
CA GLN A 107 -13.40 -4.16 10.97
C GLN A 107 -13.86 -5.42 10.24
N HIS A 108 -13.16 -5.79 9.18
CA HIS A 108 -13.41 -7.04 8.46
C HIS A 108 -12.73 -8.21 9.18
N ILE A 109 -13.34 -9.39 9.06
CA ILE A 109 -12.85 -10.63 9.63
C ILE A 109 -12.75 -11.68 8.53
N ARG A 110 -11.84 -12.62 8.75
CA ARG A 110 -11.75 -13.88 8.04
C ARG A 110 -12.16 -15.01 8.99
N LEU A 111 -13.19 -15.77 8.61
CA LEU A 111 -13.67 -16.93 9.33
C LEU A 111 -13.19 -18.19 8.61
N ASP A 112 -12.14 -18.83 9.11
CA ASP A 112 -11.59 -20.06 8.58
C ASP A 112 -12.38 -21.26 9.15
N VAL A 113 -12.90 -22.16 8.30
CA VAL A 113 -13.88 -23.20 8.67
C VAL A 113 -13.45 -24.59 8.20
N GLY A 114 -13.66 -25.59 9.07
CA GLY A 114 -13.52 -27.01 8.75
C GLY A 114 -12.26 -27.66 9.33
N HIS A 115 -12.04 -28.93 9.01
CA HIS A 115 -10.80 -29.62 9.34
C HIS A 115 -9.63 -28.88 8.68
N GLY A 116 -8.63 -28.50 9.47
CA GLY A 116 -7.53 -27.64 9.04
C GLY A 116 -7.68 -26.15 9.41
N ALA A 117 -8.83 -25.72 9.94
CA ALA A 117 -8.96 -24.33 10.42
C ALA A 117 -7.89 -24.00 11.49
N LEU A 118 -7.67 -24.93 12.42
CA LEU A 118 -6.76 -24.78 13.56
C LEU A 118 -5.26 -24.82 13.20
N ASP A 119 -4.89 -25.41 12.07
CA ASP A 119 -3.50 -25.56 11.63
C ASP A 119 -3.16 -24.69 10.41
N GLY A 120 -4.09 -23.85 9.98
CA GLY A 120 -3.93 -22.94 8.83
C GLY A 120 -4.18 -23.57 7.46
N SER A 121 -4.59 -24.85 7.39
CA SER A 121 -4.96 -25.55 6.16
C SER A 121 -6.47 -25.54 5.87
N ALA A 122 -7.20 -24.56 6.40
CA ALA A 122 -8.65 -24.49 6.35
C ALA A 122 -9.21 -24.78 4.95
N ALA A 123 -10.12 -25.74 4.84
CA ALA A 123 -10.73 -26.13 3.58
C ALA A 123 -11.64 -25.04 2.98
N ARG A 124 -12.10 -24.10 3.81
CA ARG A 124 -12.95 -22.95 3.42
C ARG A 124 -12.68 -21.78 4.34
N TYR A 125 -12.85 -20.57 3.82
CA TYR A 125 -12.90 -19.39 4.66
C TYR A 125 -13.90 -18.38 4.15
N TYR A 126 -14.38 -17.53 5.04
CA TYR A 126 -15.33 -16.47 4.72
C TYR A 126 -14.74 -15.12 5.06
N VAL A 127 -14.90 -14.13 4.18
CA VAL A 127 -14.56 -12.74 4.50
C VAL A 127 -15.83 -11.94 4.67
N MET A 128 -15.94 -11.19 5.76
CA MET A 128 -17.16 -10.45 6.11
C MET A 128 -16.89 -9.31 7.10
N PRO A 129 -17.83 -8.36 7.26
CA PRO A 129 -17.81 -7.42 8.37
C PRO A 129 -17.92 -8.13 9.71
N GLY A 130 -17.06 -7.77 10.67
CA GLY A 130 -17.04 -8.33 12.02
C GLY A 130 -18.41 -8.38 12.73
N PRO A 131 -19.26 -7.34 12.65
CA PRO A 131 -20.60 -7.37 13.24
C PRO A 131 -21.51 -8.50 12.73
N LYS A 132 -21.28 -9.02 11.52
CA LYS A 132 -22.09 -10.08 10.90
C LYS A 132 -21.70 -11.50 11.32
N ILE A 133 -20.63 -11.66 12.09
CA ILE A 133 -20.10 -13.00 12.43
C ILE A 133 -21.13 -13.92 13.08
N ARG A 134 -21.98 -13.39 13.96
CA ARG A 134 -22.99 -14.20 14.67
C ARG A 134 -24.09 -14.69 13.74
N GLU A 135 -24.47 -13.87 12.76
CA GLU A 135 -25.44 -14.25 11.73
C GLU A 135 -24.83 -15.32 10.83
N ALA A 136 -23.59 -15.10 10.37
CA ALA A 136 -22.85 -16.05 9.55
C ALA A 136 -22.66 -17.42 10.23
N ILE A 137 -22.28 -17.47 11.51
CA ILE A 137 -22.13 -18.74 12.25
C ILE A 137 -23.44 -19.54 12.27
N LYS A 138 -24.59 -18.87 12.38
CA LYS A 138 -25.91 -19.50 12.35
C LYS A 138 -26.31 -19.93 10.94
N GLU A 139 -26.15 -19.02 9.96
CA GLU A 139 -26.53 -19.25 8.57
C GLU A 139 -25.74 -20.40 7.93
N PHE A 140 -24.45 -20.49 8.24
CA PHE A 140 -23.56 -21.53 7.71
C PHE A 140 -23.53 -22.81 8.57
N ASP A 141 -24.36 -22.89 9.62
CA ASP A 141 -24.47 -24.04 10.52
C ASP A 141 -23.08 -24.48 11.03
N LEU A 142 -22.37 -23.53 11.66
CA LEU A 142 -20.99 -23.68 12.12
C LEU A 142 -20.88 -23.96 13.62
N SER A 143 -22.00 -24.05 14.34
CA SER A 143 -21.99 -24.25 15.80
C SER A 143 -21.29 -25.55 16.23
N GLU A 144 -21.27 -26.56 15.37
CA GLU A 144 -20.68 -27.87 15.64
C GLU A 144 -19.37 -28.12 14.87
N LYS A 145 -18.92 -27.17 14.05
CA LYS A 145 -17.70 -27.31 13.24
C LYS A 145 -16.55 -26.52 13.85
N PRO A 146 -15.30 -27.01 13.77
CA PRO A 146 -14.15 -26.20 14.16
C PRO A 146 -14.02 -24.99 13.21
N TYR A 147 -13.88 -23.80 13.80
CA TYR A 147 -13.63 -22.56 13.07
C TYR A 147 -12.64 -21.67 13.83
N ILE A 148 -11.94 -20.81 13.09
CA ILE A 148 -11.11 -19.73 13.63
C ILE A 148 -11.59 -18.40 13.08
N VAL A 149 -11.65 -17.41 13.97
CA VAL A 149 -11.94 -16.02 13.62
C VAL A 149 -10.62 -15.26 13.61
N ASN A 150 -10.23 -14.78 12.44
CA ASN A 150 -9.08 -13.92 12.24
C ASN A 150 -9.56 -12.50 11.97
N LEU A 151 -9.14 -11.54 12.79
CA LEU A 151 -9.38 -10.13 12.48
C LEU A 151 -8.45 -9.72 11.33
N MET A 152 -9.03 -9.22 10.25
CA MET A 152 -8.23 -8.65 9.16
C MET A 152 -7.72 -7.29 9.60
N LYS A 153 -6.49 -6.92 9.22
CA LYS A 153 -5.96 -5.60 9.59
C LYS A 153 -6.74 -4.51 8.85
N THR A 154 -6.40 -4.26 7.59
CA THR A 154 -7.18 -3.40 6.72
C THR A 154 -7.54 -4.15 5.47
N PHE A 155 -8.85 -4.26 5.20
CA PHE A 155 -9.36 -4.79 3.96
C PHE A 155 -9.68 -3.63 3.01
N VAL A 156 -9.06 -3.63 1.83
CA VAL A 156 -9.25 -2.60 0.81
C VAL A 156 -9.87 -3.21 -0.43
N THR A 157 -10.93 -2.61 -0.96
CA THR A 157 -11.58 -3.06 -2.17
C THR A 157 -11.73 -1.96 -3.20
N SER A 158 -11.81 -2.33 -4.47
CA SER A 158 -12.14 -1.42 -5.56
C SER A 158 -12.83 -2.18 -6.68
N VAL A 159 -13.78 -1.52 -7.33
CA VAL A 159 -14.53 -2.05 -8.47
C VAL A 159 -13.94 -1.51 -9.77
N PHE A 160 -13.83 -2.38 -10.77
CA PHE A 160 -13.34 -2.06 -12.10
C PHE A 160 -14.35 -2.52 -13.15
N GLU A 161 -14.52 -1.70 -14.19
CA GLU A 161 -15.23 -2.11 -15.40
C GLU A 161 -14.28 -2.90 -16.30
N ILE A 162 -14.73 -4.06 -16.76
CA ILE A 162 -14.03 -4.90 -17.74
C ILE A 162 -14.93 -5.21 -18.93
N ARG A 163 -14.31 -5.52 -20.06
CA ARG A 163 -15.00 -5.85 -21.31
C ARG A 163 -14.37 -7.06 -21.98
N GLY A 164 -15.21 -7.88 -22.60
CA GLY A 164 -14.80 -9.06 -23.36
C GLY A 164 -16.01 -9.80 -23.91
N GLU A 165 -15.83 -10.66 -24.91
CA GLU A 165 -16.94 -11.39 -25.55
C GLU A 165 -17.66 -12.35 -24.60
N SER A 166 -16.96 -12.79 -23.57
CA SER A 166 -17.47 -13.60 -22.48
C SER A 166 -16.92 -13.06 -21.14
N PRO A 167 -17.53 -13.39 -19.99
CA PRO A 167 -16.98 -13.02 -18.68
C PRO A 167 -15.57 -13.61 -18.44
N GLU A 168 -15.27 -14.81 -18.97
CA GLU A 168 -13.95 -15.45 -18.87
C GLU A 168 -12.91 -14.66 -19.67
N THR A 169 -13.21 -14.34 -20.92
CA THR A 169 -12.35 -13.50 -21.78
C THR A 169 -12.14 -12.12 -21.18
N ALA A 170 -13.22 -11.47 -20.70
CA ALA A 170 -13.14 -10.17 -20.05
C ALA A 170 -12.24 -10.21 -18.81
N PHE A 171 -12.31 -11.29 -18.04
CA PHE A 171 -11.47 -11.49 -16.86
C PHE A 171 -9.99 -11.69 -17.23
N GLU A 172 -9.69 -12.66 -18.10
CA GLU A 172 -8.32 -13.02 -18.49
C GLU A 172 -7.57 -11.86 -19.15
N GLU A 173 -8.23 -11.12 -20.05
CA GLU A 173 -7.60 -10.00 -20.78
C GLU A 173 -7.33 -8.77 -19.90
N ASN A 174 -8.05 -8.62 -18.78
CA ASN A 174 -7.98 -7.41 -17.96
C ASN A 174 -7.34 -7.61 -16.58
N LEU A 175 -7.27 -8.84 -16.06
CA LEU A 175 -6.85 -9.10 -14.68
C LEU A 175 -5.46 -8.53 -14.36
N GLU A 176 -4.45 -8.83 -15.18
CA GLU A 176 -3.07 -8.39 -14.92
C GLU A 176 -2.98 -6.86 -14.84
N LYS A 177 -3.59 -6.18 -15.81
CA LYS A 177 -3.63 -4.72 -15.86
C LYS A 177 -4.35 -4.13 -14.64
N ILE A 178 -5.44 -4.75 -14.21
CA ILE A 178 -6.19 -4.32 -13.03
C ILE A 178 -5.39 -4.55 -11.74
N LEU A 179 -4.65 -5.65 -11.62
CA LEU A 179 -3.75 -5.89 -10.50
C LEU A 179 -2.64 -4.83 -10.45
N GLN A 180 -2.02 -4.50 -11.58
CA GLN A 180 -1.03 -3.42 -11.64
C GLN A 180 -1.65 -2.08 -11.20
N TYR A 181 -2.86 -1.77 -11.67
CA TYR A 181 -3.59 -0.57 -11.27
C TYR A 181 -3.91 -0.53 -9.77
N LEU A 182 -4.35 -1.67 -9.21
CA LEU A 182 -4.58 -1.83 -7.78
C LEU A 182 -3.31 -1.53 -6.99
N LEU A 183 -2.18 -2.15 -7.33
CA LEU A 183 -0.91 -1.96 -6.62
C LEU A 183 -0.42 -0.52 -6.69
N VAL A 184 -0.45 0.11 -7.87
CA VAL A 184 -0.05 1.51 -8.04
C VAL A 184 -0.88 2.43 -7.13
N ASP A 185 -2.19 2.23 -7.08
CA ASP A 185 -3.07 3.09 -6.30
C ASP A 185 -3.01 2.80 -4.79
N LEU A 186 -2.85 1.54 -4.37
CA LEU A 186 -2.56 1.20 -2.97
C LEU A 186 -1.27 1.88 -2.50
N ASN A 187 -0.23 1.91 -3.33
CA ASN A 187 1.02 2.61 -3.01
C ASN A 187 0.84 4.12 -2.86
N LYS A 188 -0.05 4.74 -3.67
CA LYS A 188 -0.43 6.15 -3.49
C LYS A 188 -1.14 6.37 -2.16
N ILE A 189 -2.08 5.49 -1.81
CA ILE A 189 -2.78 5.53 -0.52
C ILE A 189 -1.76 5.42 0.64
N LEU A 190 -0.85 4.44 0.59
CA LEU A 190 0.19 4.29 1.63
C LEU A 190 1.10 5.50 1.74
N PHE A 191 1.54 6.03 0.60
CA PHE A 191 2.36 7.23 0.58
C PHE A 191 1.64 8.41 1.24
N ALA A 192 0.36 8.59 0.93
CA ALA A 192 -0.47 9.60 1.55
C ALA A 192 -0.53 9.46 3.08
N PHE A 193 -0.85 8.26 3.57
CA PHE A 193 -0.92 8.00 5.00
C PHE A 193 0.41 8.20 5.73
N ARG A 194 1.55 7.87 5.10
CA ARG A 194 2.87 8.11 5.68
C ARG A 194 3.14 9.61 5.93
N ARG A 195 2.62 10.50 5.09
CA ARG A 195 2.87 11.95 5.20
C ARG A 195 2.10 12.62 6.34
N LEU A 196 1.00 12.04 6.80
CA LEU A 196 0.10 12.59 7.83
C LEU A 196 0.63 12.41 9.25
N ARG A 197 1.92 12.63 9.48
CA ARG A 197 2.68 12.11 10.61
C ARG A 197 2.38 12.77 11.97
N SER A 198 1.12 12.94 12.37
CA SER A 198 0.76 13.33 13.73
C SER A 198 0.26 12.10 14.52
N GLY A 199 1.22 11.38 15.12
CA GLY A 199 0.94 10.40 16.18
C GLY A 199 0.90 8.90 15.82
N TYR A 200 0.96 8.52 14.54
CA TYR A 200 1.03 7.10 14.15
C TYR A 200 2.44 6.52 14.40
N ARG A 201 2.52 5.49 15.27
CA ARG A 201 3.73 4.68 15.50
C ARG A 201 3.69 3.30 14.83
N GLY A 202 2.62 3.00 14.08
CA GLY A 202 2.49 1.73 13.41
C GLY A 202 3.43 1.61 12.22
N ILE A 203 3.75 0.37 11.89
CA ILE A 203 4.62 0.02 10.79
C ILE A 203 3.84 0.16 9.48
N ILE A 204 4.11 1.18 8.65
CA ILE A 204 3.57 1.26 7.28
C ILE A 204 4.65 0.75 6.31
N PRO A 205 4.41 -0.34 5.53
CA PRO A 205 5.35 -0.79 4.55
C PRO A 205 5.60 0.32 3.54
N PRO A 206 6.83 0.42 3.04
CA PRO A 206 7.22 1.51 2.16
C PRO A 206 6.56 1.43 0.79
N TYR A 207 6.21 0.20 0.37
CA TYR A 207 5.43 -0.09 -0.81
C TYR A 207 4.63 -1.39 -0.61
N ILE A 208 3.54 -1.56 -1.36
CA ILE A 208 2.82 -2.83 -1.55
C ILE A 208 3.13 -3.38 -2.93
N ASP A 209 3.56 -4.63 -2.99
CA ASP A 209 3.60 -5.44 -4.20
C ASP A 209 2.79 -6.72 -4.00
N LEU A 210 2.77 -7.60 -5.00
CA LEU A 210 2.09 -8.89 -4.88
C LEU A 210 2.72 -9.78 -3.80
N LEU A 211 4.02 -9.68 -3.55
CA LEU A 211 4.74 -10.56 -2.63
C LEU A 211 4.43 -10.28 -1.16
N ILE A 212 3.86 -9.11 -0.83
CA ILE A 212 3.47 -8.80 0.56
C ILE A 212 1.97 -8.98 0.83
N LEU A 213 1.17 -9.22 -0.21
CA LEU A 213 -0.27 -9.46 -0.06
C LEU A 213 -0.51 -10.93 0.28
N ASP A 214 -1.17 -11.20 1.40
CA ASP A 214 -1.52 -12.59 1.75
C ASP A 214 -2.49 -13.15 0.73
N LYS A 215 -3.60 -12.43 0.50
CA LYS A 215 -4.70 -12.85 -0.37
C LYS A 215 -5.29 -11.69 -1.16
N ILE A 216 -5.60 -11.96 -2.42
CA ILE A 216 -6.40 -11.11 -3.31
C ILE A 216 -7.72 -11.82 -3.57
N ILE A 217 -8.80 -11.23 -3.09
CA ILE A 217 -10.17 -11.71 -3.24
C ILE A 217 -10.74 -11.04 -4.49
N ILE A 218 -11.41 -11.81 -5.32
CA ILE A 218 -11.94 -11.36 -6.59
C ILE A 218 -13.42 -11.72 -6.65
N ALA A 219 -14.29 -10.75 -6.90
CA ALA A 219 -15.67 -10.99 -7.25
C ALA A 219 -15.93 -10.52 -8.68
N VAL A 220 -16.62 -11.31 -9.48
CA VAL A 220 -17.00 -10.94 -10.85
C VAL A 220 -18.52 -10.98 -11.00
N TRP A 221 -19.09 -9.96 -11.63
CA TRP A 221 -20.53 -9.91 -11.91
C TRP A 221 -20.85 -9.11 -13.17
N GLY A 222 -22.10 -9.19 -13.61
CA GLY A 222 -22.63 -8.37 -14.70
C GLY A 222 -24.04 -7.87 -14.39
N LYS A 223 -25.05 -8.32 -15.16
CA LYS A 223 -26.43 -7.78 -15.08
C LYS A 223 -27.14 -8.07 -13.75
N ASP A 224 -26.88 -9.24 -13.16
CA ASP A 224 -27.47 -9.65 -11.88
C ASP A 224 -26.37 -9.81 -10.82
N ALA A 225 -26.14 -8.74 -10.05
CA ALA A 225 -25.28 -8.78 -8.85
C ALA A 225 -25.84 -9.67 -7.71
N ARG A 226 -26.80 -10.55 -8.00
CA ARG A 226 -27.33 -11.58 -7.09
C ARG A 226 -26.68 -12.93 -7.32
N VAL A 227 -26.16 -13.17 -8.53
CA VAL A 227 -25.45 -14.39 -8.89
C VAL A 227 -23.96 -14.04 -8.95
N ASN A 228 -23.42 -13.67 -7.79
CA ASN A 228 -22.00 -13.35 -7.67
C ASN A 228 -21.22 -14.64 -7.46
N THR A 229 -20.12 -14.78 -8.18
CA THR A 229 -19.11 -15.78 -7.88
C THR A 229 -17.85 -15.06 -7.40
N SER A 230 -17.29 -15.57 -6.31
CA SER A 230 -16.12 -15.00 -5.64
C SER A 230 -14.99 -16.02 -5.61
N MET A 231 -13.78 -15.59 -5.92
CA MET A 231 -12.55 -16.38 -5.96
C MET A 231 -11.49 -15.72 -5.09
N ALA A 232 -10.49 -16.47 -4.66
CA ALA A 232 -9.35 -15.89 -3.97
C ALA A 232 -8.01 -16.44 -4.47
N PHE A 233 -7.03 -15.54 -4.56
CA PHE A 233 -5.65 -15.75 -4.94
C PHE A 233 -4.76 -15.49 -3.72
N SER A 234 -3.64 -16.20 -3.54
CA SER A 234 -2.73 -16.00 -2.39
C SER A 234 -1.28 -15.81 -2.84
N ALA A 235 -0.52 -14.96 -2.13
CA ALA A 235 0.87 -14.66 -2.45
C ALA A 235 1.85 -14.72 -1.24
N ASN A 236 1.40 -15.05 -0.01
CA ASN A 236 2.18 -15.33 1.23
C ASN A 236 3.02 -14.15 1.80
N THR A 237 3.57 -14.11 3.03
CA THR A 237 3.08 -14.31 4.43
C THR A 237 4.10 -13.65 5.38
N ALA A 238 3.78 -12.53 6.07
CA ALA A 238 4.33 -12.18 7.41
C ALA A 238 3.79 -10.85 8.02
N ARG A 239 3.00 -11.02 9.09
CA ARG A 239 3.13 -10.47 10.46
C ARG A 239 2.73 -9.04 10.91
N VAL A 240 2.31 -9.04 12.19
CA VAL A 240 2.09 -8.05 13.28
C VAL A 240 1.01 -6.97 13.18
N ILE A 241 0.10 -7.06 14.15
CA ILE A 241 -1.11 -6.27 14.42
C ILE A 241 -0.76 -5.05 15.28
N GLU A 242 -1.31 -3.88 14.97
CA GLU A 242 -1.49 -2.79 15.93
C GLU A 242 -2.85 -2.10 15.72
N LYS A 243 -3.36 -1.45 16.78
CA LYS A 243 -4.72 -0.90 16.92
C LYS A 243 -4.99 0.32 16.02
N PRO A 244 -6.25 0.55 15.59
CA PRO A 244 -6.55 1.60 14.61
C PRO A 244 -6.36 2.97 15.26
N LEU A 245 -5.56 3.81 14.63
CA LEU A 245 -5.39 5.21 15.01
C LEU A 245 -6.55 6.03 14.44
N ARG A 246 -6.96 7.08 15.15
CA ARG A 246 -7.95 8.05 14.68
C ARG A 246 -7.23 9.25 14.07
N LEU A 247 -7.53 9.59 12.82
CA LEU A 247 -7.09 10.86 12.24
C LEU A 247 -8.01 11.99 12.70
N SER A 248 -7.45 13.18 12.87
CA SER A 248 -8.22 14.41 13.03
C SER A 248 -8.91 14.80 11.72
N LYS A 249 -9.97 15.61 11.82
CA LYS A 249 -10.73 16.12 10.68
C LYS A 249 -9.86 16.89 9.68
N GLN A 250 -8.84 17.61 10.14
CA GLN A 250 -7.94 18.36 9.25
C GLN A 250 -7.03 17.43 8.45
N GLU A 251 -6.47 16.38 9.08
CA GLU A 251 -5.64 15.38 8.40
C GLU A 251 -6.44 14.57 7.36
N TYR A 252 -7.74 14.36 7.62
CA TYR A 252 -8.66 13.79 6.64
C TYR A 252 -8.92 14.72 5.44
N LEU A 253 -9.02 16.03 5.66
CA LEU A 253 -9.18 16.99 4.57
C LEU A 253 -7.90 17.10 3.72
N ASP A 254 -6.73 17.06 4.36
CA ASP A 254 -5.44 17.06 3.67
C ASP A 254 -5.24 15.78 2.82
N LEU A 255 -5.80 14.64 3.25
CA LEU A 255 -5.90 13.41 2.46
C LEU A 255 -6.81 13.53 1.23
N LYS A 256 -7.83 14.38 1.32
CA LYS A 256 -8.80 14.60 0.25
C LYS A 256 -8.26 15.52 -0.85
N ASP A 257 -7.21 16.29 -0.54
CA ASP A 257 -6.60 17.33 -1.40
C ASP A 257 -5.25 16.90 -2.04
N ILE A 258 -4.98 15.60 -2.21
CA ILE A 258 -3.74 15.05 -2.82
C ILE A 258 -3.61 15.36 -4.34
N ASN A 259 -4.36 16.33 -4.85
CA ASN A 259 -4.36 16.82 -6.22
C ASN A 259 -3.14 17.67 -6.63
N SER A 260 -1.99 17.60 -5.94
CA SER A 260 -0.82 18.38 -6.35
C SER A 260 0.28 17.53 -7.00
N ASP A 261 0.35 17.68 -8.33
CA ASP A 261 1.34 17.15 -9.27
C ASP A 261 2.80 17.44 -8.88
N ASN A 262 3.38 16.65 -7.98
CA ASN A 262 4.82 16.72 -7.69
C ASN A 262 5.49 15.34 -7.52
N TRP A 263 5.12 14.39 -8.38
CA TRP A 263 5.67 13.03 -8.40
C TRP A 263 7.06 12.91 -9.06
N GLY A 264 7.72 14.03 -9.39
CA GLY A 264 8.93 14.06 -10.22
C GLY A 264 10.27 14.34 -9.52
N LYS A 265 10.32 14.54 -8.20
CA LYS A 265 11.59 14.83 -7.49
C LYS A 265 11.64 14.06 -6.17
N LEU A 266 12.41 12.97 -6.13
CA LEU A 266 12.72 12.24 -4.90
C LEU A 266 13.10 13.23 -3.79
N ASN A 267 12.26 13.30 -2.76
CA ASN A 267 12.43 14.17 -1.60
C ASN A 267 13.19 13.38 -0.53
N TYR A 268 14.32 13.93 -0.05
CA TYR A 268 15.12 13.27 0.97
C TYR A 268 14.33 13.02 2.26
N LYS A 269 13.32 13.85 2.56
CA LYS A 269 12.42 13.65 3.72
C LYS A 269 11.58 12.39 3.58
N ASP A 270 11.05 12.16 2.39
CA ASP A 270 10.21 10.98 2.12
C ASP A 270 11.06 9.69 2.14
N ILE A 271 12.30 9.78 1.65
CA ILE A 271 13.27 8.68 1.69
C ILE A 271 13.71 8.38 3.12
N LEU A 272 14.00 9.40 3.93
CA LEU A 272 14.32 9.21 5.34
C LEU A 272 13.12 8.61 6.08
N LEU A 273 11.90 9.08 5.79
CA LEU A 273 10.69 8.49 6.36
C LEU A 273 10.56 7.01 6.00
N GLN A 274 10.85 6.64 4.75
CA GLN A 274 10.89 5.26 4.28
C GLN A 274 11.95 4.44 5.03
N ALA A 275 13.11 5.02 5.30
CA ALA A 275 14.17 4.38 6.10
C ALA A 275 13.70 4.06 7.52
N GLY A 276 12.92 4.96 8.13
CA GLY A 276 12.30 4.72 9.45
C GLY A 276 11.34 3.53 9.40
N SER A 277 10.47 3.47 8.39
CA SER A 277 9.58 2.32 8.20
C SER A 277 10.35 1.00 8.04
N TRP A 278 11.52 1.03 7.40
CA TRP A 278 12.39 -0.16 7.28
C TRP A 278 13.01 -0.59 8.61
N LEU A 279 13.36 0.35 9.49
CA LEU A 279 13.76 0.02 10.86
C LEU A 279 12.62 -0.68 11.58
N ASP A 280 11.41 -0.13 11.46
CA ASP A 280 10.28 -0.63 12.22
C ASP A 280 9.87 -2.06 11.79
N VAL A 281 9.98 -2.43 10.49
CA VAL A 281 9.73 -3.82 10.01
C VAL A 281 10.89 -4.79 10.25
N GLY A 282 12.03 -4.33 10.73
CA GLY A 282 13.21 -5.17 10.92
C GLY A 282 14.06 -5.44 9.67
N ASN A 283 13.92 -4.61 8.63
CA ASN A 283 14.78 -4.67 7.46
C ASN A 283 15.94 -3.67 7.58
N TRP A 284 16.90 -4.03 8.42
CA TRP A 284 18.03 -3.18 8.82
C TRP A 284 18.88 -2.72 7.63
N THR A 285 19.13 -3.63 6.68
CA THR A 285 19.88 -3.32 5.47
C THR A 285 19.18 -2.23 4.66
N GLN A 286 17.88 -2.37 4.38
CA GLN A 286 17.14 -1.34 3.64
C GLN A 286 17.03 -0.02 4.41
N ALA A 287 16.84 -0.08 5.73
CA ALA A 287 16.84 1.11 6.58
C ALA A 287 18.14 1.90 6.47
N LEU A 288 19.29 1.22 6.56
CA LEU A 288 20.59 1.84 6.42
C LEU A 288 20.79 2.44 5.01
N LEU A 289 20.49 1.66 3.96
CA LEU A 289 20.65 2.10 2.57
C LEU A 289 19.81 3.37 2.29
N GLN A 290 18.54 3.37 2.68
CA GLN A 290 17.64 4.50 2.48
C GLN A 290 18.04 5.71 3.34
N SER A 291 18.52 5.51 4.56
CA SER A 291 19.06 6.61 5.39
C SER A 291 20.24 7.30 4.69
N VAL A 292 21.22 6.52 4.22
CA VAL A 292 22.39 7.07 3.52
C VAL A 292 22.00 7.73 2.21
N PHE A 293 20.99 7.21 1.50
CA PHE A 293 20.50 7.82 0.27
C PHE A 293 19.77 9.14 0.51
N ALA A 294 18.99 9.23 1.60
CA ALA A 294 18.34 10.47 2.01
C ALA A 294 19.36 11.59 2.26
N ILE A 295 20.42 11.31 3.03
CA ILE A 295 21.43 12.36 3.30
C ILE A 295 22.21 12.75 2.04
N ASP A 296 22.48 11.81 1.13
CA ASP A 296 23.15 12.09 -0.14
C ASP A 296 22.35 13.11 -0.97
N ILE A 297 21.05 12.89 -1.12
CA ILE A 297 20.15 13.81 -1.81
C ILE A 297 20.07 15.16 -1.08
N CYS A 298 19.95 15.16 0.26
CA CYS A 298 19.85 16.37 1.06
C CYS A 298 21.10 17.26 0.91
N VAL A 299 22.28 16.68 1.15
CA VAL A 299 23.58 17.36 1.03
C VAL A 299 23.79 17.86 -0.40
N SER A 300 23.56 17.01 -1.41
CA SER A 300 23.75 17.39 -2.81
C SER A 300 22.84 18.55 -3.22
N LYS A 301 21.56 18.52 -2.82
CA LYS A 301 20.61 19.62 -3.09
C LYS A 301 21.01 20.91 -2.38
N PHE A 302 21.38 20.84 -1.10
CA PHE A 302 21.80 22.00 -0.34
C PHE A 302 23.07 22.63 -0.92
N THR A 303 24.11 21.82 -1.15
CA THR A 303 25.38 22.29 -1.70
C THR A 303 25.21 22.90 -3.08
N THR A 304 24.43 22.26 -3.96
CA THR A 304 24.12 22.81 -5.29
C THR A 304 23.43 24.17 -5.19
N LYS A 305 22.44 24.30 -4.30
CA LYS A 305 21.76 25.58 -4.06
C LYS A 305 22.75 26.65 -3.62
N MET A 306 23.59 26.36 -2.62
CA MET A 306 24.55 27.33 -2.09
C MET A 306 25.61 27.73 -3.12
N LEU A 307 26.10 26.81 -3.96
CA LEU A 307 27.05 27.14 -5.02
C LEU A 307 26.42 28.04 -6.09
N ILE A 308 25.16 27.82 -6.44
CA ILE A 308 24.40 28.71 -7.34
C ILE A 308 24.27 30.09 -6.72
N ASP A 309 23.92 30.17 -5.43
CA ASP A 309 23.79 31.44 -4.70
C ASP A 309 25.13 32.20 -4.60
N LEU A 310 26.26 31.48 -4.64
CA LEU A 310 27.62 32.05 -4.73
C LEU A 310 28.05 32.41 -6.17
N GLY A 311 27.16 32.29 -7.15
CA GLY A 311 27.41 32.69 -8.55
C GLY A 311 27.99 31.60 -9.45
N VAL A 312 28.03 30.33 -9.00
CA VAL A 312 28.43 29.22 -9.88
C VAL A 312 27.29 28.91 -10.84
N SER A 313 27.56 28.99 -12.15
CA SER A 313 26.56 28.71 -13.18
C SER A 313 26.10 27.25 -13.13
N LYS A 314 24.79 27.01 -13.29
CA LYS A 314 24.19 25.67 -13.31
C LYS A 314 24.88 24.72 -14.31
N ASN A 315 25.22 25.19 -15.52
CA ASN A 315 25.90 24.37 -16.53
C ASN A 315 27.23 23.80 -16.03
N LYS A 316 28.04 24.59 -15.29
CA LYS A 316 29.29 24.11 -14.69
C LYS A 316 29.06 23.07 -13.59
N LEU A 317 27.98 23.22 -12.83
CA LEU A 317 27.60 22.23 -11.80
C LEU A 317 27.11 20.92 -12.46
N ASP A 318 26.36 21.01 -13.55
CA ASP A 318 25.88 19.84 -14.30
C ASP A 318 27.04 19.10 -15.00
N GLU A 319 28.04 19.83 -15.50
CA GLU A 319 29.29 19.26 -16.03
C GLU A 319 30.11 18.57 -14.93
N HIS A 320 30.30 19.25 -13.79
CA HIS A 320 31.11 18.73 -12.69
C HIS A 320 30.42 17.59 -11.92
N GLY A 321 29.08 17.62 -11.83
CA GLY A 321 28.28 16.67 -11.05
C GLY A 321 28.31 15.24 -11.55
N LYS A 322 28.70 14.99 -12.81
CA LYS A 322 28.84 13.62 -13.35
C LYS A 322 29.99 12.83 -12.73
N ASP A 323 31.02 13.52 -12.25
CA ASP A 323 32.26 12.91 -11.74
C ASP A 323 32.37 12.98 -10.20
N MET A 324 31.45 13.69 -9.54
CA MET A 324 31.51 13.89 -8.09
C MET A 324 30.86 12.74 -7.31
N THR A 325 31.66 12.11 -6.45
CA THR A 325 31.14 11.12 -5.50
C THR A 325 30.47 11.82 -4.31
N PHE A 326 29.49 11.17 -3.68
CA PHE A 326 28.90 11.68 -2.42
C PHE A 326 29.96 12.00 -1.36
N SER A 327 31.05 11.24 -1.29
CA SER A 327 32.16 11.53 -0.38
C SER A 327 32.85 12.86 -0.66
N HIS A 328 32.97 13.25 -1.92
CA HIS A 328 33.54 14.53 -2.31
C HIS A 328 32.60 15.67 -1.88
N VAL A 329 31.34 15.58 -2.28
CA VAL A 329 30.31 16.59 -1.95
C VAL A 329 30.19 16.79 -0.44
N LEU A 330 30.14 15.71 0.35
CA LEU A 330 29.99 15.78 1.81
C LEU A 330 31.20 16.40 2.51
N ASN A 331 32.42 16.03 2.11
CA ASN A 331 33.63 16.37 2.88
C ASN A 331 34.33 17.64 2.38
N ILE A 332 34.06 18.06 1.14
CA ILE A 332 34.72 19.21 0.51
C ILE A 332 33.67 20.29 0.26
N ASP A 333 32.77 20.07 -0.70
CA ASP A 333 31.88 21.14 -1.18
C ASP A 333 30.91 21.60 -0.09
N PHE A 334 30.26 20.66 0.60
CA PHE A 334 29.34 20.96 1.69
C PHE A 334 30.01 21.76 2.80
N VAL A 335 31.22 21.38 3.20
CA VAL A 335 31.99 22.08 4.25
C VAL A 335 32.44 23.46 3.79
N ALA A 336 32.76 23.61 2.50
CA ALA A 336 33.19 24.87 1.90
C ALA A 336 32.05 25.89 1.82
N VAL A 337 30.82 25.46 1.53
CA VAL A 337 29.65 26.36 1.44
C VAL A 337 28.99 26.67 2.79
N CYS A 338 29.32 25.91 3.85
CA CYS A 338 28.83 26.22 5.20
C CYS A 338 29.51 27.47 5.78
N PRO A 339 28.76 28.39 6.44
CA PRO A 339 29.34 29.52 7.16
C PRO A 339 30.38 29.07 8.20
N GLU A 340 31.45 29.83 8.41
CA GLU A 340 32.56 29.44 9.29
C GLU A 340 32.12 29.09 10.72
N ASN A 341 31.18 29.86 11.26
CA ASN A 341 30.62 29.64 12.60
C ASN A 341 29.51 28.58 12.66
N LYS A 342 29.20 27.95 11.53
CA LYS A 342 28.16 26.91 11.40
C LYS A 342 28.63 25.74 10.54
N LYS A 343 29.89 25.34 10.68
CA LYS A 343 30.39 24.11 10.06
C LYS A 343 29.89 22.88 10.85
N PRO A 344 29.60 21.76 10.18
CA PRO A 344 29.26 20.52 10.87
C PRO A 344 30.43 20.09 11.78
N SER A 345 30.10 19.48 12.91
CA SER A 345 31.14 18.96 13.81
C SER A 345 31.92 17.83 13.14
N LYS A 346 33.21 17.68 13.49
CA LYS A 346 34.04 16.58 12.99
C LYS A 346 33.47 15.21 13.36
N ASP A 347 32.82 15.12 14.53
CA ASP A 347 32.15 13.90 15.00
C ASP A 347 30.96 13.53 14.11
N LEU A 348 30.07 14.50 13.81
CA LEU A 348 28.92 14.29 12.94
C LEU A 348 29.35 13.87 11.53
N LEU A 349 30.33 14.57 10.94
CA LEU A 349 30.91 14.17 9.64
C LEU A 349 31.55 12.77 9.69
N GLY A 350 32.23 12.43 10.79
CA GLY A 350 32.84 11.12 10.99
C GLY A 350 31.79 10.01 10.99
N LYS A 351 30.70 10.18 11.75
CA LYS A 351 29.59 9.22 11.83
C LYS A 351 28.87 9.05 10.49
N ILE A 352 28.61 10.12 9.74
CA ILE A 352 28.03 10.03 8.38
C ILE A 352 28.96 9.28 7.43
N ASN A 353 30.27 9.55 7.48
CA ASN A 353 31.24 8.82 6.66
C ASN A 353 31.29 7.33 7.01
N SER A 354 31.14 6.97 8.29
CA SER A 354 31.05 5.57 8.72
C SER A 354 29.80 4.89 8.14
N ALA A 355 28.62 5.52 8.23
CA ALA A 355 27.39 5.01 7.61
C ALA A 355 27.54 4.85 6.08
N ARG A 356 28.16 5.82 5.40
CA ARG A 356 28.47 5.77 3.97
C ARG A 356 29.38 4.60 3.61
N LYS A 357 30.45 4.38 4.38
CA LYS A 357 31.37 3.24 4.17
C LYS A 357 30.64 1.90 4.32
N LEU A 358 29.78 1.78 5.32
CA LEU A 358 28.98 0.58 5.54
C LEU A 358 28.00 0.34 4.38
N ARG A 359 27.30 1.38 3.90
CA ARG A 359 26.47 1.32 2.68
C ARG A 359 27.25 0.83 1.47
N ASN A 360 28.48 1.31 1.25
CA ASN A 360 29.31 0.84 0.15
C ASN A 360 29.73 -0.62 0.34
N ASN A 361 30.05 -1.04 1.55
CA ASN A 361 30.37 -2.44 1.83
C ASN A 361 29.18 -3.37 1.54
N LEU A 362 27.95 -2.98 1.94
CA LEU A 362 26.72 -3.71 1.63
C LEU A 362 26.44 -3.75 0.12
N ALA A 363 26.51 -2.60 -0.56
CA ALA A 363 26.23 -2.50 -2.00
C ALA A 363 27.23 -3.29 -2.86
N HIS A 364 28.46 -3.47 -2.39
CA HIS A 364 29.49 -4.27 -3.05
C HIS A 364 29.58 -5.71 -2.53
N GLY A 365 28.63 -6.16 -1.69
CA GLY A 365 28.57 -7.53 -1.17
C GLY A 365 29.73 -7.91 -0.23
N LYS A 366 30.46 -6.93 0.33
CA LYS A 366 31.52 -7.16 1.33
C LYS A 366 30.94 -7.44 2.72
N VAL A 367 29.72 -7.00 2.96
CA VAL A 367 28.90 -7.30 4.13
C VAL A 367 27.56 -7.81 3.60
N ALA A 368 27.05 -8.90 4.18
CA ALA A 368 25.81 -9.52 3.72
C ALA A 368 24.58 -8.69 4.14
N GLU A 369 24.51 -8.31 5.42
CA GLU A 369 23.39 -7.56 6.00
C GLU A 369 23.87 -6.60 7.08
N ALA A 370 23.12 -5.51 7.30
CA ALA A 370 23.35 -4.59 8.41
C ALA A 370 22.77 -5.13 9.72
N THR A 371 23.39 -4.79 10.85
CA THR A 371 22.79 -5.07 12.17
C THR A 371 21.75 -4.03 12.55
N ILE A 372 20.94 -4.35 13.56
CA ILE A 372 19.97 -3.41 14.15
C ILE A 372 20.66 -2.15 14.67
N GLU A 373 21.79 -2.29 15.38
CA GLU A 373 22.56 -1.15 15.92
C GLU A 373 23.11 -0.26 14.80
N GLU A 374 23.62 -0.87 13.73
CA GLU A 374 24.15 -0.16 12.57
C GLU A 374 23.06 0.65 11.85
N ALA A 375 21.89 0.05 11.65
CA ALA A 375 20.76 0.69 10.98
C ALA A 375 20.18 1.85 11.82
N HIS A 376 19.97 1.65 13.13
CA HIS A 376 19.52 2.72 14.02
C HIS A 376 20.56 3.85 14.13
N SER A 377 21.85 3.51 14.24
CA SER A 377 22.93 4.49 14.27
C SER A 377 22.95 5.33 13.00
N ALA A 378 22.86 4.69 11.82
CA ALA A 378 22.81 5.37 10.53
C ALA A 378 21.59 6.29 10.39
N PHE A 379 20.40 5.83 10.78
CA PHE A 379 19.17 6.62 10.73
C PHE A 379 19.24 7.86 11.63
N ASN A 380 19.70 7.69 12.87
CA ASN A 380 19.80 8.77 13.85
C ASN A 380 20.80 9.83 13.41
N VAL A 381 22.01 9.44 12.98
CA VAL A 381 23.02 10.39 12.52
C VAL A 381 22.57 11.13 11.25
N VAL A 382 21.89 10.43 10.34
CA VAL A 382 21.33 11.04 9.12
C VAL A 382 20.26 12.08 9.47
N SER A 383 19.39 11.76 10.42
CA SER A 383 18.35 12.68 10.90
C SER A 383 18.97 13.93 11.51
N GLU A 384 19.96 13.77 12.39
CA GLU A 384 20.72 14.88 13.00
C GLU A 384 21.38 15.77 11.93
N MET A 385 22.00 15.17 10.92
CA MET A 385 22.64 15.91 9.83
C MET A 385 21.63 16.66 8.94
N ILE A 386 20.47 16.07 8.66
CA ILE A 386 19.40 16.74 7.92
C ILE A 386 18.84 17.93 8.72
N GLU A 387 18.61 17.77 10.02
CA GLU A 387 18.19 18.86 10.91
C GLU A 387 19.21 20.01 10.93
N PHE A 388 20.51 19.67 10.98
CA PHE A 388 21.60 20.63 10.88
C PHE A 388 21.53 21.43 9.56
N ILE A 389 21.38 20.74 8.42
CA ILE A 389 21.29 21.37 7.08
C ILE A 389 20.06 22.29 6.99
N GLU A 390 18.92 21.85 7.52
CA GLU A 390 17.69 22.65 7.51
C GLU A 390 17.82 23.92 8.37
N GLY A 391 18.53 23.82 9.50
CA GLY A 391 18.88 24.98 10.32
C GLY A 391 19.82 25.99 9.63
N LEU A 392 20.53 25.59 8.57
CA LEU A 392 21.28 26.50 7.72
C LEU A 392 20.39 27.21 6.70
N ALA A 393 19.39 26.51 6.15
CA ALA A 393 18.53 26.98 5.07
C ALA A 393 17.36 27.87 5.50
N ALA A 394 17.05 27.96 6.80
CA ALA A 394 15.97 28.77 7.36
C ALA A 394 16.28 30.29 7.45
N LYS A 395 17.27 30.78 6.71
CA LYS A 395 17.63 32.19 6.57
C LYS A 395 17.58 32.57 5.10
#